data_AF-A0A5C3NLA2-F1
#
_entry.id   AF-A0A5C3NLA2-F1
#
_cell.length_a   1.000
_cell.length_b   1.000
_cell.length_c   1.000
_cell.angle_alpha   90.00
_cell.angle_beta   90.00
_cell.angle_gamma   90.00
#
_symmetry.space_group_name_H-M   'P 1'
#
loop_
_entity.id
_entity.type
_entity.pdbx_description
1 polymer ?
#
loop_
_entity_poly.entity_id
_entity_poly.type
_entity_poly.pdbx_seq_one_letter_code
_entity_poly.pdbx_strand_id
1 'polypeptide(L)'
;IALRVEWCKARARAHRWREEVQLLLEEMRRVPEFHEWMARQWEQRSVRNYQGREEYFEGARAYAVQQASIRRKMKEFCRHVW
;
A
#
# COMPACT_ATOMS: atom_id res chain seq x y z
N ILE A 1 -47.26 2.75 2.99
CA ILE A 1 -46.16 2.18 3.83
C ILE A 1 -44.98 1.70 2.98
N ALA A 2 -45.22 0.97 1.87
CA ALA A 2 -44.16 0.47 0.98
C ALA A 2 -43.20 1.56 0.43
N LEU A 3 -43.72 2.72 0.00
CA LEU A 3 -42.88 3.79 -0.60
C LEU A 3 -41.81 4.34 0.36
N ARG A 4 -42.16 4.53 1.65
CA ARG A 4 -41.20 5.04 2.66
C ARG A 4 -40.10 4.03 2.96
N VAL A 5 -40.45 2.73 2.99
CA VAL A 5 -39.48 1.65 3.19
C VAL A 5 -38.50 1.57 2.03
N GLU A 6 -39.00 1.62 0.78
CA GLU A 6 -38.13 1.61 -0.40
C GLU A 6 -37.25 2.85 -0.48
N TRP A 7 -37.76 4.03 -0.11
CA TRP A 7 -36.93 5.24 0.00
C TRP A 7 -35.82 5.10 1.05
N CYS A 8 -36.11 4.56 2.24
CA CYS A 8 -35.09 4.32 3.26
C CYS A 8 -34.01 3.34 2.77
N LYS A 9 -34.38 2.27 2.07
CA LYS A 9 -33.44 1.31 1.48
C LYS A 9 -32.56 1.97 0.42
N ALA A 10 -33.16 2.73 -0.50
CA ALA A 10 -32.42 3.45 -1.54
C ALA A 10 -31.44 4.47 -0.93
N ARG A 11 -31.89 5.22 0.07
CA ARG A 11 -31.04 6.18 0.79
C ARG A 11 -29.89 5.50 1.54
N ALA A 12 -30.13 4.36 2.19
CA ALA A 12 -29.08 3.60 2.86
C ALA A 12 -28.01 3.09 1.87
N ARG A 13 -28.43 2.60 0.69
CA ARG A 13 -27.49 2.21 -0.38
C ARG A 13 -26.69 3.40 -0.90
N ALA A 14 -27.33 4.55 -1.09
CA ALA A 14 -26.64 5.76 -1.54
C ALA A 14 -25.58 6.24 -0.52
N HIS A 15 -25.88 6.17 0.77
CA HIS A 15 -24.90 6.48 1.82
C HIS A 15 -23.74 5.50 1.85
N ARG A 16 -24.01 4.19 1.77
CA ARG A 16 -22.96 3.17 1.70
C ARG A 16 -22.06 3.35 0.48
N TRP A 17 -22.65 3.57 -0.69
CA TRP A 17 -21.89 3.83 -1.91
C TRP A 17 -20.95 5.03 -1.74
N ARG A 18 -21.46 6.11 -1.13
CA ARG A 18 -20.63 7.29 -0.84
C ARG A 18 -19.45 6.94 0.08
N GLU A 19 -19.68 6.15 1.13
CA GLU A 19 -18.62 5.68 2.03
C GLU A 19 -17.58 4.82 1.28
N GLU A 20 -18.02 3.86 0.47
CA GLU A 20 -17.16 2.99 -0.32
C GLU A 20 -16.26 3.81 -1.27
N VAL A 21 -16.81 4.83 -1.94
CA VAL A 21 -16.03 5.74 -2.78
C VAL A 21 -14.99 6.51 -1.96
N GLN A 22 -15.33 7.02 -0.77
CA GLN A 22 -14.36 7.72 0.08
C GLN A 22 -13.24 6.79 0.56
N LEU A 23 -13.58 5.55 0.94
CA LEU A 23 -12.59 4.55 1.34
C LEU A 23 -11.66 4.20 0.18
N LEU A 24 -12.20 4.00 -1.03
CA LEU A 24 -11.40 3.70 -2.22
C LEU A 24 -10.42 4.84 -2.52
N LEU A 25 -10.87 6.10 -2.48
CA LEU A 25 -9.99 7.26 -2.70
C LEU A 25 -8.86 7.32 -1.66
N GLU A 26 -9.16 7.00 -0.40
CA GLU A 26 -8.15 6.97 0.65
C GLU A 26 -7.19 5.78 0.51
N GLU A 27 -7.64 4.63 0.02
CA GLU A 27 -6.77 3.51 -0.32
C GLU A 27 -5.83 3.84 -1.47
N MET A 28 -6.36 4.46 -2.55
CA MET A 28 -5.56 4.94 -3.68
C MET A 28 -4.47 5.91 -3.22
N ARG A 29 -4.70 6.66 -2.13
CA ARG A 29 -3.70 7.52 -1.49
C ARG A 29 -2.75 6.78 -0.56
N ARG A 30 -3.23 5.85 0.28
CA ARG A 30 -2.44 5.19 1.32
C ARG A 30 -1.54 4.08 0.80
N VAL A 31 -1.99 3.32 -0.20
CA VAL A 31 -1.23 2.16 -0.70
C VAL A 31 0.11 2.58 -1.33
N PRO A 32 0.21 3.64 -2.18
CA PRO A 32 1.49 4.07 -2.72
C PRO A 32 2.45 4.57 -1.62
N GLU A 33 1.91 5.27 -0.62
CA GLU A 33 2.68 5.73 0.55
C GLU A 33 3.20 4.56 1.39
N PHE A 34 2.39 3.52 1.57
CA PHE A 34 2.84 2.28 2.22
C PHE A 34 3.99 1.61 1.47
N HIS A 35 3.90 1.52 0.14
CA HIS A 35 4.97 0.97 -0.69
C HIS A 35 6.26 1.77 -0.58
N GLU A 36 6.17 3.10 -0.61
CA GLU A 36 7.32 4.00 -0.40
C GLU A 36 7.94 3.81 0.99
N TRP A 37 7.11 3.80 2.03
CA TRP A 37 7.57 3.60 3.40
C TRP A 37 8.28 2.24 3.56
N MET A 38 7.71 1.16 3.02
CA MET A 38 8.34 -0.17 3.02
C MET A 38 9.65 -0.21 2.23
N ALA A 39 9.76 0.51 1.11
CA ALA A 39 10.99 0.61 0.35
C ALA A 39 12.12 1.21 1.20
N ARG A 40 11.83 2.31 1.92
CA ARG A 40 12.78 2.93 2.85
C ARG A 40 13.20 1.99 3.99
N GLN A 41 12.26 1.19 4.50
CA GLN A 41 12.59 0.18 5.51
C GLN A 41 13.58 -0.86 4.98
N TRP A 42 13.45 -1.28 3.71
CA TRP A 42 14.40 -2.19 3.08
C TRP A 42 15.76 -1.54 2.83
N GLU A 43 15.82 -0.28 2.43
CA GLU A 43 17.08 0.45 2.28
C GLU A 43 17.83 0.58 3.60
N GLN A 44 17.12 0.89 4.68
CA GLN A 44 17.71 0.92 6.02
C GLN A 44 18.27 -0.44 6.44
N ARG A 45 17.65 -1.55 6.02
CA ARG A 45 18.18 -2.91 6.26
C ARG A 45 19.41 -3.21 5.41
N SER A 46 19.52 -2.66 4.20
CA SER A 46 20.67 -2.89 3.32
C SER A 46 21.99 -2.35 3.85
N VAL A 47 21.93 -1.35 4.73
CA VAL A 47 23.10 -0.72 5.38
C VAL A 47 23.34 -1.24 6.80
N ARG A 48 22.48 -2.11 7.33
CA ARG A 48 22.70 -2.69 8.66
C ARG A 48 23.91 -3.61 8.61
N ASN A 49 24.87 -3.32 9.48
CA ASN A 49 26.08 -4.11 9.60
C ASN A 49 25.78 -5.40 10.39
N TYR A 50 25.92 -6.56 9.74
CA TYR A 50 25.76 -7.87 10.38
C TYR A 50 27.12 -8.30 10.94
N GLN A 51 27.51 -7.69 12.07
CA GLN A 51 28.76 -8.03 12.75
C GLN A 51 28.85 -9.54 13.00
N GLY A 52 29.97 -10.15 12.59
CA GLY A 52 30.22 -11.60 12.71
C GLY A 52 29.59 -12.48 11.64
N ARG A 53 28.95 -11.92 10.59
CA ARG A 53 28.30 -12.64 9.48
C ARG A 53 28.61 -12.02 8.12
N GLU A 54 29.87 -11.68 7.89
CA GLU A 54 30.34 -10.97 6.69
C GLU A 54 30.05 -11.74 5.39
N GLU A 55 30.12 -13.07 5.43
CA GLU A 55 29.82 -13.96 4.30
C GLU A 55 28.39 -13.77 3.73
N TYR A 56 27.44 -13.37 4.58
CA TYR A 56 26.04 -13.16 4.18
C TYR A 56 25.71 -11.69 3.89
N PHE A 57 26.64 -10.77 4.18
CA PHE A 57 26.38 -9.33 4.10
C PHE A 57 26.05 -8.89 2.67
N GLU A 58 26.85 -9.34 1.70
CA GLU A 58 26.66 -8.96 0.30
C GLU A 58 25.30 -9.44 -0.23
N GLY A 59 24.96 -10.71 0.01
CA GLY A 59 23.67 -11.28 -0.40
C GLY A 59 22.48 -10.62 0.29
N ALA A 60 22.56 -10.38 1.60
CA ALA A 60 21.52 -9.70 2.36
C ALA A 60 21.30 -8.26 1.88
N ARG A 61 22.39 -7.54 1.60
CA ARG A 61 22.36 -6.18 1.05
C ARG A 61 21.74 -6.17 -0.35
N ALA A 62 22.20 -7.05 -1.25
CA ALA A 62 21.65 -7.16 -2.60
C ALA A 62 20.15 -7.46 -2.58
N TYR A 63 19.73 -8.40 -1.73
CA TYR A 63 18.31 -8.73 -1.56
C TYR A 63 17.50 -7.54 -1.02
N ALA A 64 18.00 -6.84 -0.01
CA ALA A 64 17.33 -5.67 0.55
C ALA A 64 17.15 -4.55 -0.50
N VAL A 65 18.18 -4.27 -1.30
CA VAL A 65 18.11 -3.31 -2.41
C VAL A 65 17.07 -3.76 -3.46
N GLN A 66 17.06 -5.04 -3.81
CA GLN A 66 16.07 -5.59 -4.73
C GLN A 66 14.64 -5.43 -4.20
N GLN A 67 14.41 -5.72 -2.91
CA GLN A 67 13.10 -5.54 -2.28
C GLN A 67 12.65 -4.08 -2.27
N ALA A 68 13.54 -3.14 -2.01
CA ALA A 68 13.24 -1.71 -2.11
C ALA A 68 12.82 -1.32 -3.55
N SER A 69 13.53 -1.82 -4.56
CA SER A 69 13.19 -1.60 -5.97
C SER A 69 11.82 -2.15 -6.35
N ILE A 70 11.51 -3.39 -5.93
CA ILE A 70 10.19 -4.01 -6.15
C ILE A 70 9.07 -3.17 -5.53
N ARG A 71 9.25 -2.71 -4.28
CA ARG A 71 8.26 -1.88 -3.60
C ARG A 71 8.01 -0.57 -4.35
N ARG A 72 9.04 0.09 -4.87
CA ARG A 72 8.88 1.29 -5.70
C ARG A 72 8.19 1.00 -7.02
N LYS A 73 8.48 -0.13 -7.68
CA LYS A 73 7.75 -0.53 -8.89
C LYS A 73 6.27 -0.75 -8.61
N MET A 74 5.91 -1.37 -7.48
CA MET A 74 4.51 -1.54 -7.08
C MET A 74 3.83 -0.19 -6.82
N LYS A 75 4.52 0.76 -6.17
CA LYS A 75 4.03 2.13 -6.01
C LYS A 75 3.72 2.79 -7.36
N GLU A 76 4.67 2.76 -8.30
CA GLU A 76 4.46 3.36 -9.62
C GLU A 76 3.36 2.66 -10.42
N PHE A 77 3.24 1.33 -10.30
CA PHE A 77 2.13 0.59 -10.89
C PHE A 77 0.78 1.05 -10.32
N CYS A 78 0.65 1.15 -8.99
CA CYS A 78 -0.54 1.69 -8.34
C CYS A 78 -0.88 3.09 -8.86
N ARG A 79 0.11 3.99 -8.95
CA ARG A 79 -0.08 5.36 -9.47
C ARG A 79 -0.44 5.44 -10.95
N HIS A 80 -0.15 4.39 -11.71
CA HIS A 80 -0.45 4.33 -13.14
C HIS A 80 -1.86 3.80 -13.41
N VAL A 81 -2.28 2.80 -12.64
CA VAL A 81 -3.57 2.12 -12.82
C VAL A 81 -4.73 2.87 -12.16
N TRP A 82 -4.44 3.70 -11.15
CA TRP A 82 -5.39 4.50 -10.38
C TRP A 82 -5.35 5.97 -10.78
#